data_AF-A0A1Z5K0U3-F1
#
_entry.id   AF-A0A1Z5K0U3-F1
#
_cell.length_a   1.000
_cell.length_b   1.000
_cell.length_c   1.000
_cell.angle_alpha   90.00
_cell.angle_beta   90.00
_cell.angle_gamma   90.00
#
_symmetry.space_group_name_H-M   'P 1'
#
loop_
_entity.id
_entity.type
_entity.pdbx_description
1 polymer ?
#
loop_
_entity_poly.entity_id
_entity_poly.type
_entity_poly.pdbx_seq_one_letter_code
_entity_poly.pdbx_strand_id
1 'polypeptide(L)'
;MPEARKMNSQHKHCYLDFDLDDTRYKLGQAAAFCHATNQRYGFSSPDLRQLGGSELKRIPDYLENDHEWKGTSIALLPVKSSRIVLQLKWDVAPLACENFLALCCNDEKQIGQSGKPLTYRNSTVHRVIPKFVVQGGDIVFGNGSGGESIFNGKKFKDERLGLLLKHDRRGILSMGNSGKNSNTSQFFITFDKAPQCDGKHVIFGEVVSGWDVLDSLEGTGTPNTETPQVSIKITDCGAWTPLQTPGAGYWYDQPDEKSYSGISPVFVVRPRVAILAPNDQVADKFKVALEPVCTVVTATTIGTINTWLQCYAIDLLVVAPACETEAHQLTLPSDWGITTEHTILISKPIDALQNIRSHSWLVSRNWSLDGAI
;
A
#
# COMPACT_ATOMS: atom_id res chain seq x y z
N MET A 1 -15.42 -11.41 28.64
CA MET A 1 -14.44 -10.97 27.63
C MET A 1 -13.10 -11.71 27.79
N PRO A 2 -12.94 -12.94 27.25
CA PRO A 2 -11.65 -13.65 27.26
C PRO A 2 -11.00 -13.82 25.87
N GLU A 3 -11.63 -13.39 24.77
CA GLU A 3 -11.13 -13.68 23.41
C GLU A 3 -10.16 -12.65 22.82
N ALA A 4 -10.10 -11.42 23.34
CA ALA A 4 -9.15 -10.40 22.87
C ALA A 4 -7.71 -10.63 23.36
N ARG A 5 -7.48 -11.51 24.34
CA ARG A 5 -6.18 -11.68 25.02
C ARG A 5 -5.17 -12.57 24.27
N LYS A 6 -5.38 -12.80 22.96
CA LYS A 6 -4.61 -13.79 22.17
C LYS A 6 -4.20 -13.34 20.77
N MET A 7 -4.28 -12.06 20.40
CA MET A 7 -3.46 -11.56 19.28
C MET A 7 -2.01 -11.41 19.77
N ASN A 8 -1.37 -12.55 20.05
CA ASN A 8 0.04 -12.64 20.38
C ASN A 8 0.89 -12.19 19.18
N SER A 9 2.17 -11.91 19.47
CA SER A 9 3.33 -11.58 18.62
C SER A 9 3.54 -12.34 17.29
N GLN A 10 2.59 -13.15 16.83
CA GLN A 10 2.62 -13.83 15.52
C GLN A 10 2.61 -12.85 14.35
N HIS A 11 1.93 -11.71 14.49
CA HIS A 11 1.87 -10.69 13.45
C HIS A 11 2.77 -9.51 13.83
N LYS A 12 4.01 -9.57 13.35
CA LYS A 12 5.01 -8.49 13.51
C LYS A 12 4.82 -7.35 12.52
N HIS A 13 3.92 -7.51 11.55
CA HIS A 13 3.74 -6.56 10.47
C HIS A 13 2.26 -6.28 10.21
N CYS A 14 1.99 -5.07 9.75
CA CYS A 14 0.70 -4.64 9.23
C CYS A 14 0.90 -3.76 8.00
N TYR A 15 -0.19 -3.47 7.29
CA TYR A 15 -0.16 -2.59 6.13
C TYR A 15 -1.27 -1.55 6.19
N LEU A 16 -1.04 -0.44 5.48
CA LEU A 16 -2.01 0.62 5.20
C LEU A 16 -1.98 0.94 3.70
N ASP A 17 -3.15 0.98 3.06
CA ASP A 17 -3.31 1.38 1.66
C ASP A 17 -3.89 2.78 1.57
N PHE A 18 -3.15 3.72 0.99
CA PHE A 18 -3.52 5.12 0.88
C PHE A 18 -4.06 5.48 -0.52
N ASP A 19 -5.29 5.97 -0.60
CA ASP A 19 -5.78 6.66 -1.78
C ASP A 19 -5.47 8.16 -1.65
N LEU A 20 -4.65 8.66 -2.58
CA LEU A 20 -4.24 10.06 -2.66
C LEU A 20 -5.06 10.73 -3.74
N ASP A 21 -5.64 11.89 -3.42
CA ASP A 21 -6.41 12.71 -4.35
C ASP A 21 -7.59 11.96 -5.01
N ASP A 22 -8.26 11.10 -4.23
CA ASP A 22 -9.41 10.28 -4.65
C ASP A 22 -9.14 9.53 -5.98
N THR A 23 -7.90 9.06 -6.16
CA THR A 23 -7.43 8.37 -7.38
C THR A 23 -8.29 7.15 -7.68
N ARG A 24 -8.74 6.40 -6.67
CA ARG A 24 -9.65 5.27 -6.86
C ARG A 24 -10.95 5.69 -7.54
N TYR A 25 -11.59 6.75 -7.04
CA TYR A 25 -12.83 7.27 -7.62
C TYR A 25 -12.61 7.76 -9.06
N LYS A 26 -11.53 8.51 -9.28
CA LYS A 26 -11.14 9.02 -10.60
C LYS A 26 -10.84 7.89 -11.60
N LEU A 27 -10.27 6.78 -11.13
CA LEU A 27 -10.06 5.57 -11.93
C LEU A 27 -11.40 4.90 -12.28
N GLY A 28 -12.33 4.83 -11.32
CA GLY A 28 -13.69 4.35 -11.57
C GLY A 28 -14.43 5.19 -12.62
N GLN A 29 -14.23 6.51 -12.61
CA GLN A 29 -14.79 7.39 -13.63
C GLN A 29 -14.19 7.15 -15.02
N ALA A 30 -12.87 6.93 -15.10
CA ALA A 30 -12.23 6.54 -16.36
C ALA A 30 -12.77 5.21 -16.89
N ALA A 31 -13.01 4.24 -16.00
CA ALA A 31 -13.59 2.95 -16.35
C ALA A 31 -15.03 3.08 -16.86
N ALA A 32 -15.86 3.88 -16.18
CA ALA A 32 -17.22 4.17 -16.58
C ALA A 32 -17.28 4.87 -17.95
N PHE A 33 -16.41 5.86 -18.18
CA PHE A 33 -16.29 6.53 -19.47
C PHE A 33 -15.91 5.54 -20.58
N CYS A 34 -14.85 4.75 -20.37
CA CYS A 34 -14.39 3.73 -21.31
C CYS A 34 -15.51 2.76 -21.67
N HIS A 35 -16.21 2.24 -20.66
CA HIS A 35 -17.31 1.30 -20.83
C HIS A 35 -18.47 1.92 -21.63
N ALA A 36 -18.93 3.11 -21.23
CA ALA A 36 -20.08 3.80 -21.83
C ALA A 36 -19.82 4.26 -23.27
N THR A 37 -18.57 4.59 -23.59
CA THR A 37 -18.22 5.23 -24.87
C THR A 37 -17.41 4.31 -25.80
N ASN A 38 -17.19 3.05 -25.42
CA ASN A 38 -16.44 2.06 -26.20
C ASN A 38 -16.83 2.02 -27.69
N GLN A 39 -18.12 1.84 -28.00
CA GLN A 39 -18.59 1.82 -29.39
C GLN A 39 -18.47 3.17 -30.10
N ARG A 40 -18.58 4.29 -29.35
CA ARG A 40 -18.54 5.65 -29.87
C ARG A 40 -17.13 6.05 -30.30
N TYR A 41 -16.13 5.74 -29.48
CA TYR A 41 -14.72 6.09 -29.73
C TYR A 41 -13.89 4.92 -30.28
N GLY A 42 -14.48 3.73 -30.41
CA GLY A 42 -13.84 2.57 -31.03
C GLY A 42 -12.68 2.02 -30.20
N PHE A 43 -12.83 1.94 -28.87
CA PHE A 43 -11.81 1.29 -28.04
C PHE A 43 -11.72 -0.21 -28.34
N SER A 44 -10.56 -0.79 -28.10
CA SER A 44 -10.30 -2.22 -28.27
C SER A 44 -11.10 -3.09 -27.27
N SER A 45 -11.50 -2.53 -26.13
CA SER A 45 -12.26 -3.19 -25.08
C SER A 45 -13.10 -2.18 -24.28
N PRO A 46 -14.27 -2.57 -23.74
CA PRO A 46 -15.00 -1.73 -22.79
C PRO A 46 -14.34 -1.71 -21.39
N ASP A 47 -13.34 -2.54 -21.13
CA ASP A 47 -12.59 -2.57 -19.87
C ASP A 47 -11.31 -1.73 -19.97
N LEU A 48 -11.23 -0.66 -19.17
CA LEU A 48 -10.08 0.25 -19.13
C LEU A 48 -8.74 -0.47 -18.96
N ARG A 49 -8.72 -1.60 -18.24
CA ARG A 49 -7.51 -2.40 -17.99
C ARG A 49 -6.96 -3.08 -19.23
N GLN A 50 -7.79 -3.28 -20.24
CA GLN A 50 -7.43 -3.98 -21.47
C GLN A 50 -7.02 -3.02 -22.59
N LEU A 51 -7.10 -1.70 -22.36
CA LEU A 51 -6.71 -0.71 -23.35
C LEU A 51 -5.20 -0.56 -23.46
N GLY A 52 -4.72 -0.43 -24.70
CA GLY A 52 -3.30 -0.19 -24.97
C GLY A 52 -2.86 1.24 -24.61
N GLY A 53 -1.55 1.44 -24.46
CA GLY A 53 -0.99 2.74 -24.06
C GLY A 53 -1.32 3.91 -24.98
N SER A 54 -1.58 3.67 -26.28
CA SER A 54 -2.05 4.70 -27.20
C SER A 54 -3.52 5.07 -27.00
N GLU A 55 -4.36 4.12 -26.57
CA GLU A 55 -5.78 4.34 -26.32
C GLU A 55 -5.97 5.10 -25.02
N LEU A 56 -5.28 4.67 -23.95
CA LEU A 56 -5.27 5.36 -22.65
C LEU A 56 -4.91 6.83 -22.80
N LYS A 57 -3.90 7.16 -23.62
CA LYS A 57 -3.46 8.55 -23.87
C LYS A 57 -4.50 9.42 -24.57
N ARG A 58 -5.46 8.83 -25.30
CA ARG A 58 -6.52 9.58 -26.01
C ARG A 58 -7.76 9.82 -25.15
N ILE A 59 -7.93 9.08 -24.06
CA ILE A 59 -9.10 9.21 -23.17
C ILE A 59 -9.31 10.65 -22.70
N PRO A 60 -8.29 11.42 -22.24
CA PRO A 60 -8.50 12.79 -21.81
C PRO A 60 -9.05 13.69 -22.91
N ASP A 61 -8.56 13.53 -24.14
CA ASP A 61 -9.02 14.30 -25.29
C ASP A 61 -10.46 13.92 -25.66
N TYR A 62 -10.80 12.63 -25.65
CA TYR A 62 -12.17 12.19 -25.91
C TYR A 62 -13.13 12.72 -24.84
N LEU A 63 -12.74 12.66 -23.57
CA LEU A 63 -13.54 13.14 -22.45
C LEU A 63 -13.80 14.65 -22.52
N GLU A 64 -12.78 15.46 -22.83
CA GLU A 64 -12.92 16.92 -22.91
C GLU A 64 -13.86 17.38 -24.04
N ASN A 65 -13.99 16.55 -25.09
CA ASN A 65 -14.84 16.80 -26.26
C ASN A 65 -16.19 16.06 -26.20
N ASP A 66 -16.42 15.20 -25.21
CA ASP A 66 -17.67 14.46 -25.04
C ASP A 66 -18.73 15.33 -24.34
N HIS A 67 -19.90 15.47 -24.95
CA HIS A 67 -20.97 16.32 -24.40
C HIS A 67 -21.49 15.87 -23.03
N GLU A 68 -21.44 14.57 -22.72
CA GLU A 68 -21.94 13.99 -21.48
C GLU A 68 -20.85 13.93 -20.41
N TRP A 69 -19.60 13.68 -20.82
CA TRP A 69 -18.50 13.39 -19.89
C TRP A 69 -17.52 14.54 -19.66
N LYS A 70 -17.61 15.62 -20.44
CA LYS A 70 -16.74 16.81 -20.30
C LYS A 70 -16.74 17.33 -18.85
N GLY A 71 -15.53 17.56 -18.33
CA GLY A 71 -15.31 18.05 -16.97
C GLY A 71 -15.24 16.97 -15.89
N THR A 72 -15.41 15.69 -16.25
CA THR A 72 -15.22 14.57 -15.32
C THR A 72 -13.74 14.43 -14.95
N SER A 73 -13.43 14.45 -13.66
CA SER A 73 -12.07 14.18 -13.18
C SER A 73 -11.77 12.69 -13.27
N ILE A 74 -10.68 12.34 -13.95
CA ILE A 74 -10.27 10.95 -14.16
C ILE A 74 -8.82 10.69 -13.75
N ALA A 75 -8.50 9.42 -13.53
CA ALA A 75 -7.15 8.90 -13.37
C ALA A 75 -6.98 7.72 -14.34
N LEU A 76 -5.78 7.54 -14.88
CA LEU A 76 -5.48 6.52 -15.88
C LEU A 76 -4.45 5.51 -15.36
N LEU A 77 -4.44 4.34 -15.99
CA LEU A 77 -3.47 3.29 -15.71
C LEU A 77 -2.08 3.63 -16.30
N PRO A 78 -0.97 3.15 -15.70
CA PRO A 78 -0.93 2.41 -14.43
C PRO A 78 -1.10 3.36 -13.23
N VAL A 79 -1.91 2.96 -12.26
CA VAL A 79 -2.00 3.68 -10.98
C VAL A 79 -0.85 3.25 -10.08
N LYS A 80 -0.20 4.23 -9.44
CA LYS A 80 0.89 3.98 -8.49
C LYS A 80 0.36 3.17 -7.30
N SER A 81 1.21 2.31 -6.76
CA SER A 81 0.85 1.55 -5.56
C SER A 81 0.63 2.49 -4.38
N SER A 82 -0.27 2.09 -3.49
CA SER A 82 -0.72 2.87 -2.33
C SER A 82 -0.28 2.29 -0.99
N ARG A 83 0.45 1.18 -0.96
CA ARG A 83 0.69 0.41 0.26
C ARG A 83 1.97 0.80 1.00
N ILE A 84 1.83 1.06 2.30
CA ILE A 84 2.94 1.05 3.27
C ILE A 84 2.85 -0.21 4.13
N VAL A 85 3.99 -0.88 4.33
CA VAL A 85 4.12 -1.99 5.29
C VAL A 85 4.92 -1.52 6.49
N LEU A 86 4.39 -1.81 7.68
CA LEU A 86 4.90 -1.37 8.96
C LEU A 86 5.31 -2.58 9.79
N GLN A 87 6.48 -2.54 10.41
CA GLN A 87 6.89 -3.48 11.45
C GLN A 87 6.53 -2.92 12.82
N LEU A 88 5.91 -3.75 13.67
CA LEU A 88 5.49 -3.42 15.03
C LEU A 88 6.49 -3.93 16.07
N LYS A 89 6.84 -3.08 17.04
CA LYS A 89 7.82 -3.35 18.10
C LYS A 89 7.11 -3.79 19.39
N TRP A 90 6.59 -5.01 19.36
CA TRP A 90 5.86 -5.62 20.48
C TRP A 90 6.66 -5.74 21.79
N ASP A 91 7.98 -5.77 21.70
CA ASP A 91 8.91 -5.83 22.82
C ASP A 91 9.03 -4.49 23.56
N VAL A 92 8.79 -3.37 22.89
CA VAL A 92 8.91 -2.02 23.49
C VAL A 92 7.58 -1.36 23.81
N ALA A 93 6.55 -1.62 23.00
CA ALA A 93 5.25 -0.96 23.12
C ALA A 93 4.06 -1.90 22.79
N PRO A 94 3.86 -2.98 23.56
CA PRO A 94 2.81 -3.96 23.29
C PRO A 94 1.39 -3.39 23.29
N LEU A 95 1.04 -2.42 24.14
CA LEU A 95 -0.30 -1.82 24.13
C LEU A 95 -0.55 -0.99 22.88
N ALA A 96 0.44 -0.21 22.45
CA ALA A 96 0.36 0.54 21.21
C ALA A 96 0.27 -0.40 19.99
N CYS A 97 1.06 -1.48 19.97
CA CYS A 97 1.02 -2.49 18.91
C CYS A 97 -0.35 -3.21 18.86
N GLU A 98 -0.88 -3.64 20.01
CA GLU A 98 -2.19 -4.30 20.09
C GLU A 98 -3.31 -3.38 19.59
N ASN A 99 -3.31 -2.13 20.06
CA ASN A 99 -4.28 -1.13 19.63
C ASN A 99 -4.20 -0.87 18.13
N PHE A 100 -3.00 -0.61 17.61
CA PHE A 100 -2.81 -0.29 16.20
C PHE A 100 -3.16 -1.46 15.28
N LEU A 101 -2.71 -2.67 15.61
CA LEU A 101 -2.97 -3.86 14.79
C LEU A 101 -4.46 -4.21 14.81
N ALA A 102 -5.13 -4.13 15.95
CA ALA A 102 -6.57 -4.36 16.03
C ALA A 102 -7.35 -3.36 15.18
N LEU A 103 -7.01 -2.05 15.24
CA LEU A 103 -7.61 -1.04 14.38
C LEU A 103 -7.32 -1.27 12.89
N CYS A 104 -6.20 -1.91 12.53
CA CYS A 104 -5.96 -2.35 11.15
C CYS A 104 -6.87 -3.52 10.75
N CYS A 105 -7.13 -4.46 11.66
CA CYS A 105 -7.79 -5.74 11.37
C CYS A 105 -9.32 -5.73 11.54
N ASN A 106 -9.86 -4.81 12.33
CA ASN A 106 -11.28 -4.77 12.63
C ASN A 106 -12.12 -4.44 11.39
N ASP A 107 -13.27 -5.11 11.29
CA ASP A 107 -14.33 -4.81 10.33
C ASP A 107 -15.09 -3.53 10.73
N GLU A 108 -15.69 -2.85 9.75
CA GLU A 108 -16.48 -1.63 9.92
C GLU A 108 -17.71 -1.82 10.81
N LYS A 109 -18.18 -3.07 10.97
CA LYS A 109 -19.28 -3.44 11.86
C LYS A 109 -18.91 -3.39 13.34
N GLN A 110 -17.61 -3.36 13.68
CA GLN A 110 -17.17 -3.25 15.05
C GLN A 110 -17.24 -1.79 15.49
N ILE A 111 -18.31 -1.45 16.20
CA ILE A 111 -18.59 -0.07 16.62
C ILE A 111 -18.00 0.20 18.00
N GLY A 112 -17.27 1.32 18.12
CA GLY A 112 -16.71 1.82 19.36
C GLY A 112 -17.70 2.59 20.22
N GLN A 113 -17.24 3.06 21.37
CA GLN A 113 -18.01 3.92 22.29
C GLN A 113 -18.37 5.27 21.66
N SER A 114 -17.60 5.74 20.67
CA SER A 114 -17.93 6.95 19.91
C SER A 114 -19.09 6.76 18.93
N GLY A 115 -19.63 5.55 18.78
CA GLY A 115 -20.62 5.22 17.76
C GLY A 115 -20.04 5.16 16.34
N LYS A 116 -18.71 5.10 16.20
CA LYS A 116 -18.00 4.99 14.92
C LYS A 116 -17.32 3.62 14.81
N PRO A 117 -17.04 3.14 13.59
CA PRO A 117 -16.23 1.95 13.39
C PRO A 117 -14.85 2.04 14.05
N LEU A 118 -14.43 0.98 14.75
CA LEU A 118 -13.10 0.84 15.35
C LEU A 118 -12.10 0.30 14.32
N THR A 119 -11.91 1.01 13.21
CA THR A 119 -11.00 0.60 12.14
C THR A 119 -10.33 1.80 11.49
N TYR A 120 -9.10 1.61 10.97
CA TYR A 120 -8.45 2.61 10.13
C TYR A 120 -8.99 2.61 8.69
N ARG A 121 -9.67 1.55 8.26
CA ARG A 121 -10.32 1.52 6.94
C ARG A 121 -11.27 2.72 6.82
N ASN A 122 -11.16 3.42 5.70
CA ASN A 122 -11.87 4.66 5.37
C ASN A 122 -11.59 5.87 6.26
N SER A 123 -10.63 5.79 7.19
CA SER A 123 -10.16 6.97 7.93
C SER A 123 -9.24 7.86 7.09
N THR A 124 -9.13 9.13 7.46
CA THR A 124 -8.37 10.14 6.71
C THR A 124 -7.03 10.45 7.36
N VAL A 125 -6.07 10.85 6.52
CA VAL A 125 -4.88 11.58 6.98
C VAL A 125 -5.26 13.05 7.03
N HIS A 126 -5.25 13.61 8.24
CA HIS A 126 -5.72 14.98 8.48
C HIS A 126 -4.58 15.99 8.57
N ARG A 127 -3.33 15.51 8.66
CA ARG A 127 -2.17 16.39 8.83
C ARG A 127 -0.91 15.82 8.15
N VAL A 128 -0.27 16.64 7.33
CA VAL A 128 0.97 16.35 6.60
C VAL A 128 1.88 17.57 6.70
N ILE A 129 3.03 17.41 7.36
CA ILE A 129 4.04 18.47 7.48
C ILE A 129 5.32 17.95 6.82
N PRO A 130 5.69 18.49 5.64
CA PRO A 130 6.91 18.08 4.95
C PRO A 130 8.14 18.19 5.86
N LYS A 131 9.07 17.23 5.75
CA LYS A 131 10.26 17.09 6.60
C LYS A 131 9.97 16.89 8.09
N PHE A 132 8.75 16.53 8.45
CA PHE A 132 8.39 16.23 9.82
C PHE A 132 7.58 14.94 9.91
N VAL A 133 6.27 14.98 9.65
CA VAL A 133 5.39 13.81 9.84
C VAL A 133 4.19 13.82 8.90
N VAL A 134 3.66 12.63 8.61
CA VAL A 134 2.27 12.41 8.23
C VAL A 134 1.51 11.84 9.42
N GLN A 135 0.35 12.41 9.74
CA GLN A 135 -0.46 12.04 10.89
C GLN A 135 -1.90 11.70 10.47
N GLY A 136 -2.37 10.56 10.96
CA GLY A 136 -3.69 10.00 10.68
C GLY A 136 -4.27 9.30 11.90
N GLY A 137 -5.27 8.45 11.67
CA GLY A 137 -5.87 7.61 12.72
C GLY A 137 -6.88 8.33 13.61
N ASP A 138 -7.39 9.51 13.22
CA ASP A 138 -8.61 10.03 13.83
C ASP A 138 -9.83 9.34 13.19
N ILE A 139 -10.18 8.18 13.75
CA ILE A 139 -11.28 7.33 13.28
C ILE A 139 -12.68 7.88 13.66
N VAL A 140 -12.73 8.98 14.41
CA VAL A 140 -13.99 9.51 14.95
C VAL A 140 -14.47 10.73 14.16
N PHE A 141 -13.59 11.72 13.97
CA PHE A 141 -13.91 12.98 13.30
C PHE A 141 -13.11 13.23 12.03
N GLY A 142 -12.00 12.51 11.82
CA GLY A 142 -11.15 12.65 10.64
C GLY A 142 -10.43 14.00 10.52
N ASN A 143 -10.34 14.79 11.59
CA ASN A 143 -9.76 16.14 11.58
C ASN A 143 -8.70 16.37 12.67
N GLY A 144 -8.34 15.33 13.42
CA GLY A 144 -7.33 15.35 14.48
C GLY A 144 -7.87 15.68 15.87
N SER A 145 -9.15 16.03 16.02
CA SER A 145 -9.77 16.31 17.33
C SER A 145 -10.29 15.06 18.04
N GLY A 146 -10.33 13.91 17.35
CA GLY A 146 -10.92 12.68 17.85
C GLY A 146 -9.94 11.53 18.05
N GLY A 147 -10.46 10.32 17.83
CA GLY A 147 -9.76 9.06 18.00
C GLY A 147 -10.26 8.27 19.20
N GLU A 148 -10.26 6.96 19.05
CA GLU A 148 -10.75 6.02 20.04
C GLU A 148 -9.84 4.79 20.09
N SER A 149 -9.44 4.35 21.28
CA SER A 149 -8.66 3.11 21.41
C SER A 149 -9.59 1.89 21.45
N ILE A 150 -9.03 0.71 21.16
CA ILE A 150 -9.73 -0.57 21.33
C ILE A 150 -10.07 -0.90 22.80
N PHE A 151 -9.50 -0.18 23.76
CA PHE A 151 -9.60 -0.48 25.19
C PHE A 151 -10.86 0.13 25.80
N ASN A 152 -12.02 -0.22 25.24
CA ASN A 152 -13.34 0.34 25.59
C ASN A 152 -13.37 1.88 25.47
N GLY A 153 -12.74 2.41 24.42
CA GLY A 153 -12.65 3.83 24.12
C GLY A 153 -11.83 4.67 25.09
N LYS A 154 -11.20 4.04 26.10
CA LYS A 154 -10.37 4.77 27.07
C LYS A 154 -9.02 5.13 26.46
N LYS A 155 -8.53 6.31 26.81
CA LYS A 155 -7.12 6.65 26.58
C LYS A 155 -6.21 5.67 27.31
N PHE A 156 -5.07 5.33 26.73
CA PHE A 156 -4.10 4.43 27.35
C PHE A 156 -2.73 5.09 27.61
N LYS A 157 -2.03 4.53 28.60
CA LYS A 157 -0.77 5.05 29.13
C LYS A 157 0.38 4.98 28.14
N ASP A 158 1.38 5.84 28.31
CA ASP A 158 2.61 5.77 27.55
C ASP A 158 3.46 4.57 28.00
N GLU A 159 4.08 3.88 27.04
CA GLU A 159 4.94 2.74 27.30
C GLU A 159 6.40 3.19 27.36
N ARG A 160 7.03 2.99 28.52
CA ARG A 160 8.34 3.58 28.85
C ARG A 160 9.44 3.22 27.85
N LEU A 161 9.50 1.97 27.39
CA LEU A 161 10.55 1.54 26.47
C LEU A 161 10.42 2.26 25.11
N GLY A 162 9.21 2.40 24.59
CA GLY A 162 8.94 3.19 23.38
C GLY A 162 9.28 4.69 23.54
N LEU A 163 9.09 5.27 24.73
CA LEU A 163 9.49 6.67 25.01
C LEU A 163 11.01 6.88 25.09
N LEU A 164 11.80 5.83 25.38
CA LEU A 164 13.26 5.92 25.45
C LEU A 164 13.92 5.91 24.07
N LEU A 165 13.22 5.38 23.06
CA LEU A 165 13.65 5.42 21.67
C LEU A 165 13.63 6.86 21.14
N LYS A 166 14.35 7.07 20.04
CA LYS A 166 14.55 8.39 19.43
C LYS A 166 13.91 8.45 18.05
N HIS A 167 13.26 9.58 17.77
CA HIS A 167 12.74 9.88 16.44
C HIS A 167 13.87 10.37 15.55
N ASP A 168 14.84 9.50 15.28
CA ASP A 168 16.17 9.84 14.73
C ASP A 168 16.32 9.63 13.22
N ARG A 169 15.26 9.21 12.54
CA ARG A 169 15.23 8.95 11.09
C ARG A 169 13.82 9.01 10.52
N ARG A 170 13.74 8.98 9.19
CA ARG A 170 12.50 8.80 8.40
C ARG A 170 11.90 7.42 8.63
N GLY A 171 10.58 7.32 8.59
CA GLY A 171 9.82 6.07 8.64
C GLY A 171 9.56 5.53 10.04
N ILE A 172 9.74 6.32 11.10
CA ILE A 172 9.39 5.89 12.47
C ILE A 172 7.88 6.02 12.67
N LEU A 173 7.24 4.95 13.14
CA LEU A 173 5.82 4.91 13.51
C LEU A 173 5.66 5.17 15.01
N SER A 174 4.84 6.16 15.36
CA SER A 174 4.71 6.66 16.73
C SER A 174 3.28 7.11 17.05
N MET A 175 2.89 7.02 18.32
CA MET A 175 1.53 7.38 18.76
C MET A 175 1.31 8.90 18.73
N GLY A 176 0.20 9.31 18.13
CA GLY A 176 -0.36 10.66 18.30
C GLY A 176 -1.08 10.75 19.65
N ASN A 177 -0.79 11.80 20.43
CA ASN A 177 -1.43 12.02 21.72
C ASN A 177 -1.64 13.52 21.99
N SER A 178 -2.48 13.82 22.99
CA SER A 178 -2.76 15.19 23.46
C SER A 178 -2.04 15.49 24.78
N GLY A 179 -0.90 14.85 25.01
CA GLY A 179 -0.14 14.90 26.26
C GLY A 179 0.03 13.52 26.91
N LYS A 180 0.69 13.51 28.07
CA LYS A 180 1.09 12.28 28.77
C LYS A 180 -0.09 11.34 29.01
N ASN A 181 0.11 10.05 28.72
CA ASN A 181 -0.86 8.97 28.95
C ASN A 181 -2.22 9.19 28.27
N SER A 182 -2.23 9.80 27.09
CA SER A 182 -3.47 10.16 26.39
C SER A 182 -3.64 9.50 25.02
N ASN A 183 -2.96 8.37 24.79
CA ASN A 183 -2.97 7.67 23.50
C ASN A 183 -4.37 7.13 23.17
N THR A 184 -4.78 7.28 21.90
CA THR A 184 -6.05 6.78 21.34
C THR A 184 -5.76 5.96 20.07
N SER A 185 -6.40 6.26 18.94
CA SER A 185 -6.12 5.67 17.62
C SER A 185 -5.18 6.52 16.76
N GLN A 186 -4.89 7.76 17.13
CA GLN A 186 -4.06 8.60 16.28
C GLN A 186 -2.60 8.14 16.26
N PHE A 187 -1.97 8.22 15.09
CA PHE A 187 -0.57 7.86 14.88
C PHE A 187 0.08 8.82 13.88
N PHE A 188 1.40 8.83 13.86
CA PHE A 188 2.16 9.50 12.82
C PHE A 188 3.35 8.67 12.34
N ILE A 189 3.77 8.92 11.11
CA ILE A 189 4.99 8.38 10.50
C ILE A 189 5.93 9.54 10.19
N THR A 190 7.20 9.43 10.56
CA THR A 190 8.17 10.51 10.35
C THR A 190 8.65 10.59 8.90
N PHE A 191 8.77 11.82 8.38
CA PHE A 191 9.45 12.12 7.12
C PHE A 191 10.93 12.44 7.29
N ASP A 192 11.33 12.90 8.48
CA ASP A 192 12.73 13.17 8.84
C ASP A 192 12.91 12.98 10.35
N LYS A 193 14.08 13.29 10.89
CA LYS A 193 14.33 13.32 12.33
C LYS A 193 13.35 14.29 13.02
N ALA A 194 12.77 13.84 14.11
CA ALA A 194 11.77 14.58 14.89
C ALA A 194 12.12 14.62 16.39
N PRO A 195 13.30 15.14 16.80
CA PRO A 195 13.73 15.15 18.19
C PRO A 195 12.77 15.88 19.14
N GLN A 196 11.95 16.80 18.62
CA GLN A 196 10.88 17.47 19.37
C GLN A 196 9.82 16.51 19.94
N CYS A 197 9.70 15.31 19.36
CA CYS A 197 8.77 14.26 19.77
C CYS A 197 9.36 13.30 20.82
N ASP A 198 10.68 13.33 21.05
CA ASP A 198 11.35 12.40 21.94
C ASP A 198 10.87 12.51 23.39
N GLY A 199 10.62 11.36 24.03
CA GLY A 199 10.11 11.28 25.39
C GLY A 199 8.67 11.75 25.56
N LYS A 200 7.98 12.14 24.48
CA LYS A 200 6.58 12.61 24.49
C LYS A 200 5.63 11.69 23.73
N HIS A 201 6.12 11.06 22.66
CA HIS A 201 5.35 10.16 21.81
C HIS A 201 5.98 8.76 21.82
N VAL A 202 5.13 7.74 21.99
CA VAL A 202 5.57 6.34 22.09
C VAL A 202 5.89 5.82 20.70
N ILE A 203 7.17 5.55 20.44
CA ILE A 203 7.58 4.81 19.23
C ILE A 203 7.16 3.34 19.41
N PHE A 204 6.43 2.82 18.43
CA PHE A 204 5.92 1.44 18.48
C PHE A 204 6.11 0.67 17.17
N GLY A 205 6.74 1.27 16.16
CA GLY A 205 7.01 0.58 14.89
C GLY A 205 7.89 1.39 13.93
N GLU A 206 8.04 0.87 12.72
CA GLU A 206 8.72 1.54 11.62
C GLU A 206 8.24 1.05 10.24
N VAL A 207 8.43 1.88 9.21
CA VAL A 207 8.20 1.55 7.81
C VAL A 207 9.29 0.58 7.35
N VAL A 208 8.88 -0.52 6.74
CA VAL A 208 9.77 -1.52 6.13
C VAL A 208 9.62 -1.60 4.61
N SER A 209 8.47 -1.18 4.07
CA SER A 209 8.22 -1.08 2.62
C SER A 209 7.18 0.02 2.32
N GLY A 210 7.15 0.50 1.06
CA GLY A 210 6.26 1.56 0.59
C GLY A 210 6.87 2.96 0.73
N TRP A 211 8.19 3.08 0.57
CA TRP A 211 8.90 4.35 0.70
C TRP A 211 8.49 5.37 -0.35
N ASP A 212 8.18 4.93 -1.57
CA ASP A 212 7.63 5.74 -2.65
C ASP A 212 6.23 6.30 -2.33
N VAL A 213 5.43 5.53 -1.59
CA VAL A 213 4.14 5.98 -1.04
C VAL A 213 4.36 7.03 0.03
N LEU A 214 5.34 6.82 0.93
CA LEU A 214 5.70 7.80 1.95
C LEU A 214 6.21 9.11 1.33
N ASP A 215 7.00 9.04 0.26
CA ASP A 215 7.44 10.21 -0.51
C ASP A 215 6.26 10.93 -1.18
N SER A 216 5.31 10.17 -1.72
CA SER A 216 4.09 10.72 -2.32
C SER A 216 3.22 11.42 -1.27
N LEU A 217 3.07 10.83 -0.09
CA LEU A 217 2.36 11.43 1.05
C LEU A 217 3.02 12.75 1.47
N GLU A 218 4.34 12.79 1.59
CA GLU A 218 5.07 14.02 1.94
C GLU A 218 4.83 15.14 0.93
N GLY A 219 4.82 14.79 -0.36
CA GLY A 219 4.57 15.73 -1.46
C GLY A 219 3.19 16.39 -1.44
N THR A 220 2.23 15.84 -0.67
CA THR A 220 0.90 16.45 -0.52
C THR A 220 0.83 17.54 0.54
N GLY A 221 1.83 17.64 1.41
CA GLY A 221 1.82 18.58 2.53
C GLY A 221 2.21 19.99 2.10
N THR A 222 1.71 21.00 2.80
CA THR A 222 2.27 22.36 2.72
C THR A 222 2.92 22.77 4.03
N PRO A 223 4.02 23.55 4.00
CA PRO A 223 4.67 24.01 5.22
C PRO A 223 3.79 24.88 6.12
N ASN A 224 2.75 25.52 5.59
CA ASN A 224 2.03 26.60 6.26
C ASN A 224 0.64 26.20 6.79
N THR A 225 -0.01 25.20 6.20
CA THR A 225 -1.38 24.82 6.60
C THR A 225 -1.43 23.57 7.47
N GLU A 226 -0.35 22.78 7.51
CA GLU A 226 -0.27 21.43 8.10
C GLU A 226 -1.30 20.42 7.54
N THR A 227 -2.36 20.88 6.88
CA THR A 227 -3.37 20.09 6.15
C THR A 227 -2.83 19.72 4.76
N PRO A 228 -3.08 18.49 4.28
CA PRO A 228 -2.71 18.09 2.94
C PRO A 228 -3.48 18.89 1.86
N GLN A 229 -2.85 19.09 0.71
CA GLN A 229 -3.42 19.77 -0.45
C GLN A 229 -4.51 18.96 -1.16
N VAL A 230 -4.49 17.64 -0.97
CA VAL A 230 -5.42 16.69 -1.57
C VAL A 230 -6.00 15.78 -0.49
N SER A 231 -7.17 15.20 -0.77
CA SER A 231 -7.75 14.15 0.07
C SER A 231 -6.79 12.98 0.20
N ILE A 232 -6.58 12.47 1.41
CA ILE A 232 -5.82 11.23 1.65
C ILE A 232 -6.63 10.34 2.56
N LYS A 233 -6.93 9.12 2.08
CA LYS A 233 -7.75 8.14 2.79
C LYS A 233 -7.04 6.80 2.89
N ILE A 234 -7.15 6.14 4.04
CA ILE A 234 -6.73 4.74 4.19
C ILE A 234 -7.86 3.87 3.63
N THR A 235 -7.72 3.37 2.41
CA THR A 235 -8.74 2.54 1.74
C THR A 235 -8.79 1.10 2.23
N ASP A 236 -7.66 0.60 2.71
CA ASP A 236 -7.54 -0.74 3.26
C ASP A 236 -6.41 -0.79 4.29
N CYS A 237 -6.49 -1.72 5.22
CA CYS A 237 -5.49 -1.98 6.23
C CYS A 237 -5.69 -3.39 6.78
N GLY A 238 -4.64 -3.92 7.40
CA GLY A 238 -4.73 -5.21 8.06
C GLY A 238 -3.41 -5.73 8.57
N ALA A 239 -3.46 -6.92 9.16
CA ALA A 239 -2.26 -7.69 9.43
C ALA A 239 -1.59 -8.03 8.09
N TRP A 240 -0.27 -7.88 8.06
CA TRP A 240 0.52 -8.24 6.90
C TRP A 240 1.27 -9.53 7.23
N THR A 241 1.03 -10.53 6.40
CA THR A 241 1.74 -11.80 6.45
C THR A 241 2.42 -12.00 5.09
N PRO A 242 3.75 -12.17 5.05
CA PRO A 242 4.48 -12.38 3.81
C PRO A 242 3.81 -13.46 2.96
N LEU A 243 3.64 -13.17 1.66
CA LEU A 243 3.14 -14.13 0.66
C LEU A 243 1.71 -14.66 0.92
N GLN A 244 1.05 -14.17 1.98
CA GLN A 244 -0.35 -14.44 2.27
C GLN A 244 -1.22 -13.23 2.00
N THR A 245 -0.76 -12.05 2.44
CA THR A 245 -1.40 -10.79 2.12
C THR A 245 -1.11 -10.47 0.65
N PRO A 246 -2.13 -10.11 -0.15
CA PRO A 246 -1.92 -9.69 -1.54
C PRO A 246 -0.82 -8.65 -1.66
N GLY A 247 -0.09 -8.64 -2.78
CA GLY A 247 0.95 -7.64 -3.05
C GLY A 247 0.40 -6.21 -3.02
N ALA A 248 1.32 -5.24 -3.12
CA ALA A 248 0.96 -3.84 -3.23
C ALA A 248 0.10 -3.65 -4.51
N GLY A 249 -1.10 -3.10 -4.37
CA GLY A 249 -2.08 -3.06 -5.46
C GLY A 249 -2.84 -1.75 -5.47
N TYR A 250 -3.93 -1.71 -6.23
CA TYR A 250 -4.88 -0.61 -6.22
C TYR A 250 -6.30 -1.15 -6.34
N TRP A 251 -7.25 -0.39 -5.81
CA TRP A 251 -8.66 -0.68 -6.01
C TRP A 251 -9.10 -0.16 -7.37
N TYR A 252 -9.68 -1.04 -8.17
CA TYR A 252 -10.30 -0.74 -9.46
C TYR A 252 -11.81 -0.86 -9.35
N ASP A 253 -12.47 0.23 -9.62
CA ASP A 253 -13.92 0.36 -9.54
C ASP A 253 -14.50 0.07 -10.93
N GLN A 254 -14.87 -1.21 -11.18
CA GLN A 254 -15.37 -1.67 -12.49
C GLN A 254 -16.89 -1.45 -12.60
N PRO A 255 -17.41 -0.94 -13.73
CA PRO A 255 -18.85 -0.96 -14.01
C PRO A 255 -19.40 -2.40 -14.03
N ASP A 256 -20.46 -2.67 -13.27
CA ASP A 256 -21.16 -3.95 -13.25
C ASP A 256 -21.81 -4.25 -14.60
N GLU A 257 -21.64 -5.48 -15.12
CA GLU A 257 -22.28 -5.96 -16.35
C GLU A 257 -23.82 -5.87 -16.32
N LYS A 258 -24.43 -5.82 -15.12
CA LYS A 258 -25.89 -5.85 -14.95
C LYS A 258 -26.54 -4.50 -14.69
N SER A 259 -25.81 -3.43 -14.38
CA SER A 259 -26.41 -2.12 -14.14
C SER A 259 -25.44 -0.96 -14.36
N TYR A 260 -25.86 0.03 -15.15
CA TYR A 260 -25.13 1.29 -15.38
C TYR A 260 -25.04 2.21 -14.14
N SER A 261 -25.31 1.70 -12.94
CA SER A 261 -25.22 2.42 -11.67
C SER A 261 -24.47 1.67 -10.56
N GLY A 262 -24.04 0.43 -10.79
CA GLY A 262 -23.30 -0.38 -9.82
C GLY A 262 -21.81 -0.43 -10.16
N ILE A 263 -20.96 0.20 -9.36
CA ILE A 263 -19.51 0.00 -9.43
C ILE A 263 -19.16 -1.16 -8.51
N SER A 264 -18.49 -2.18 -9.04
CA SER A 264 -17.93 -3.29 -8.26
C SER A 264 -16.44 -3.06 -8.02
N PRO A 265 -16.01 -2.89 -6.77
CA PRO A 265 -14.61 -2.71 -6.47
C PRO A 265 -13.85 -4.03 -6.52
N VAL A 266 -12.79 -4.07 -7.32
CA VAL A 266 -11.90 -5.21 -7.47
C VAL A 266 -10.49 -4.77 -7.06
N PHE A 267 -9.85 -5.51 -6.18
CA PHE A 267 -8.45 -5.26 -5.86
C PHE A 267 -7.56 -5.84 -6.96
N VAL A 268 -6.82 -4.95 -7.65
CA VAL A 268 -5.84 -5.34 -8.67
C VAL A 268 -4.47 -5.38 -8.04
N VAL A 269 -3.85 -6.56 -8.05
CA VAL A 269 -2.54 -6.78 -7.45
C VAL A 269 -1.45 -6.41 -8.45
N ARG A 270 -0.48 -5.58 -8.03
CA ARG A 270 0.74 -5.30 -8.79
C ARG A 270 1.95 -5.87 -8.05
N PRO A 271 2.33 -7.13 -8.28
CA PRO A 271 3.42 -7.74 -7.52
C PRO A 271 4.70 -6.93 -7.69
N ARG A 272 5.45 -6.79 -6.60
CA ARG A 272 6.79 -6.20 -6.61
C ARG A 272 7.76 -7.24 -7.11
N VAL A 273 8.17 -7.11 -8.37
CA VAL A 273 9.09 -8.02 -9.02
C VAL A 273 10.48 -7.43 -8.98
N ALA A 274 11.39 -8.07 -8.25
CA ALA A 274 12.81 -7.82 -8.43
C ALA A 274 13.31 -8.53 -9.67
N ILE A 275 14.29 -7.89 -10.32
CA ILE A 275 14.95 -8.45 -11.48
C ILE A 275 16.44 -8.50 -11.22
N LEU A 276 17.00 -9.71 -11.24
CA LEU A 276 18.43 -9.90 -11.28
C LEU A 276 18.86 -10.06 -12.74
N ALA A 277 19.61 -9.09 -13.23
CA ALA A 277 20.10 -9.05 -14.61
C ALA A 277 21.62 -8.80 -14.65
N PRO A 278 22.33 -9.26 -15.69
CA PRO A 278 23.78 -9.11 -15.76
C PRO A 278 24.24 -7.66 -15.99
N ASN A 279 23.34 -6.80 -16.50
CA ASN A 279 23.58 -5.38 -16.73
C ASN A 279 22.24 -4.62 -16.90
N ASP A 280 22.32 -3.29 -16.88
CA ASP A 280 21.14 -2.41 -16.95
C ASP A 280 20.39 -2.54 -18.27
N GLN A 281 21.07 -2.79 -19.40
CA GLN A 281 20.40 -2.95 -20.70
C GLN A 281 19.48 -4.18 -20.73
N VAL A 282 19.89 -5.28 -20.09
CA VAL A 282 19.03 -6.47 -19.96
C VAL A 282 17.92 -6.19 -18.95
N ALA A 283 18.23 -5.51 -17.84
CA ALA A 283 17.24 -5.14 -16.82
C ALA A 283 16.11 -4.28 -17.41
N ASP A 284 16.44 -3.30 -18.24
CA ASP A 284 15.48 -2.41 -18.90
C ASP A 284 14.52 -3.18 -19.80
N LYS A 285 14.99 -4.24 -20.49
CA LYS A 285 14.10 -5.09 -21.32
C LYS A 285 13.04 -5.79 -20.46
N PHE A 286 13.42 -6.32 -19.30
CA PHE A 286 12.43 -6.89 -18.40
C PHE A 286 11.52 -5.82 -17.80
N LYS A 287 12.08 -4.66 -17.45
CA LYS A 287 11.30 -3.54 -16.91
C LYS A 287 10.19 -3.15 -17.90
N VAL A 288 10.52 -2.93 -19.17
CA VAL A 288 9.53 -2.68 -20.23
C VAL A 288 8.48 -3.79 -20.33
N ALA A 289 8.88 -5.06 -20.19
CA ALA A 289 7.97 -6.20 -20.29
C ALA A 289 7.03 -6.36 -19.08
N LEU A 290 7.43 -5.91 -17.88
CA LEU A 290 6.74 -6.19 -16.63
C LEU A 290 6.11 -4.96 -15.97
N GLU A 291 6.65 -3.77 -16.18
CA GLU A 291 6.17 -2.50 -15.60
C GLU A 291 4.71 -2.15 -15.95
N PRO A 292 4.08 -2.65 -17.04
CA PRO A 292 2.64 -2.46 -17.22
C PRO A 292 1.78 -3.05 -16.10
N VAL A 293 2.18 -4.20 -15.55
CA VAL A 293 1.38 -5.00 -14.59
C VAL A 293 2.03 -5.20 -13.22
N CYS A 294 3.34 -4.99 -13.12
CA CYS A 294 4.12 -5.21 -11.91
C CYS A 294 4.74 -3.90 -11.44
N THR A 295 5.10 -3.84 -10.16
CA THR A 295 6.05 -2.83 -9.68
C THR A 295 7.44 -3.44 -9.82
N VAL A 296 8.29 -2.87 -10.68
CA VAL A 296 9.57 -3.49 -11.03
C VAL A 296 10.73 -2.76 -10.38
N VAL A 297 11.60 -3.51 -9.71
CA VAL A 297 12.91 -3.03 -9.25
C VAL A 297 14.00 -3.89 -9.87
N THR A 298 15.13 -3.28 -10.23
CA THR A 298 16.21 -3.96 -10.94
C THR A 298 17.49 -3.90 -10.14
N ALA A 299 18.22 -5.02 -10.11
CA ALA A 299 19.54 -5.09 -9.52
C ALA A 299 20.48 -5.90 -10.41
N THR A 300 21.75 -5.51 -10.38
CA THR A 300 22.84 -6.23 -11.04
C THR A 300 23.67 -7.06 -10.06
N THR A 301 23.33 -7.04 -8.76
CA THR A 301 24.06 -7.75 -7.71
C THR A 301 23.12 -8.50 -6.77
N ILE A 302 23.57 -9.67 -6.29
CA ILE A 302 22.84 -10.47 -5.30
C ILE A 302 22.70 -9.79 -3.94
N GLY A 303 23.65 -8.90 -3.59
CA GLY A 303 23.64 -8.20 -2.30
C GLY A 303 22.41 -7.33 -2.15
N THR A 304 22.07 -6.57 -3.19
CA THR A 304 20.87 -5.75 -3.25
C THR A 304 19.60 -6.60 -3.16
N ILE A 305 19.54 -7.70 -3.90
CA ILE A 305 18.41 -8.65 -3.85
C ILE A 305 18.23 -9.22 -2.44
N ASN A 306 19.31 -9.65 -1.78
CA ASN A 306 19.26 -10.16 -0.42
C ASN A 306 18.72 -9.10 0.55
N THR A 307 19.16 -7.85 0.44
CA THR A 307 18.60 -6.76 1.26
C THR A 307 17.10 -6.62 1.02
N TRP A 308 16.64 -6.64 -0.23
CA TRP A 308 15.21 -6.55 -0.53
C TRP A 308 14.39 -7.74 -0.04
N LEU A 309 14.93 -8.96 -0.12
CA LEU A 309 14.30 -10.15 0.44
C LEU A 309 14.18 -10.04 1.96
N GLN A 310 15.25 -9.63 2.65
CA GLN A 310 15.29 -9.45 4.11
C GLN A 310 14.41 -8.29 4.60
N CYS A 311 14.25 -7.25 3.78
CA CYS A 311 13.35 -6.13 4.06
C CYS A 311 11.92 -6.35 3.53
N TYR A 312 11.62 -7.52 2.94
CA TYR A 312 10.32 -7.85 2.37
C TYR A 312 9.82 -6.84 1.32
N ALA A 313 10.77 -6.25 0.58
CA ALA A 313 10.51 -5.22 -0.42
C ALA A 313 10.01 -5.78 -1.75
N ILE A 314 10.10 -7.11 -1.97
CA ILE A 314 9.69 -7.79 -3.20
C ILE A 314 8.84 -9.02 -2.92
N ASP A 315 7.94 -9.34 -3.86
CA ASP A 315 7.04 -10.48 -3.82
C ASP A 315 7.56 -11.65 -4.70
N LEU A 316 8.30 -11.30 -5.76
CA LEU A 316 8.85 -12.23 -6.77
C LEU A 316 10.25 -11.81 -7.17
N LEU A 317 11.09 -12.78 -7.49
CA LEU A 317 12.38 -12.55 -8.14
C LEU A 317 12.37 -13.17 -9.54
N VAL A 318 12.56 -12.36 -10.56
CA VAL A 318 12.84 -12.81 -11.92
C VAL A 318 14.34 -12.73 -12.15
N VAL A 319 14.94 -13.84 -12.58
CA VAL A 319 16.37 -13.97 -12.82
C VAL A 319 16.59 -14.15 -14.32
N ALA A 320 17.42 -13.29 -14.91
CA ALA A 320 17.86 -13.48 -16.27
C ALA A 320 18.64 -14.81 -16.38
N PRO A 321 18.51 -15.61 -17.45
CA PRO A 321 19.19 -16.90 -17.56
C PRO A 321 20.72 -16.82 -17.40
N ALA A 322 21.31 -15.68 -17.77
CA ALA A 322 22.74 -15.42 -17.57
C ALA A 322 23.17 -15.32 -16.09
N CYS A 323 22.22 -15.13 -15.16
CA CYS A 323 22.44 -14.98 -13.73
C CYS A 323 21.92 -16.20 -12.91
N GLU A 324 21.61 -17.32 -13.58
CA GLU A 324 21.06 -18.52 -12.95
C GLU A 324 21.98 -19.08 -11.85
N THR A 325 23.30 -19.07 -12.10
CA THR A 325 24.28 -19.60 -11.14
C THR A 325 24.32 -18.77 -9.86
N GLU A 326 24.21 -17.44 -9.99
CA GLU A 326 24.15 -16.49 -8.88
C GLU A 326 22.86 -16.65 -8.08
N ALA A 327 21.74 -16.98 -8.73
CA ALA A 327 20.46 -17.16 -8.06
C ALA A 327 20.45 -18.36 -7.09
N HIS A 328 21.25 -19.39 -7.34
CA HIS A 328 21.41 -20.52 -6.41
C HIS A 328 22.06 -20.13 -5.07
N GLN A 329 22.70 -18.96 -4.99
CA GLN A 329 23.32 -18.44 -3.77
C GLN A 329 22.33 -17.64 -2.90
N LEU A 330 21.13 -17.36 -3.41
CA LEU A 330 20.12 -16.60 -2.69
C LEU A 330 19.53 -17.45 -1.57
N THR A 331 19.44 -16.84 -0.39
CA THR A 331 18.79 -17.46 0.76
C THR A 331 17.52 -16.69 1.06
N LEU A 332 16.38 -17.36 0.99
CA LEU A 332 15.12 -16.77 1.45
C LEU A 332 15.14 -16.67 2.99
N PRO A 333 14.59 -15.58 3.57
CA PRO A 333 14.42 -15.50 5.01
C PRO A 333 13.63 -16.70 5.54
N SER A 334 14.09 -17.28 6.66
CA SER A 334 13.56 -18.55 7.20
C SER A 334 12.08 -18.49 7.61
N ASP A 335 11.57 -17.29 7.85
CA ASP A 335 10.19 -17.01 8.24
C ASP A 335 9.23 -16.84 7.06
N TRP A 336 9.72 -16.96 5.82
CA TRP A 336 8.88 -16.94 4.61
C TRP A 336 7.94 -18.14 4.52
N GLY A 337 8.33 -19.30 5.07
CA GLY A 337 7.51 -20.52 5.01
C GLY A 337 7.23 -21.03 3.59
N ILE A 338 7.99 -20.56 2.58
CA ILE A 338 7.87 -20.92 1.16
C ILE A 338 9.26 -21.31 0.61
N THR A 339 9.29 -22.27 -0.32
CA THR A 339 10.53 -22.73 -0.99
C THR A 339 10.97 -21.77 -2.10
N THR A 340 12.27 -21.81 -2.44
CA THR A 340 12.87 -21.01 -3.53
C THR A 340 12.17 -21.18 -4.88
N GLU A 341 11.64 -22.37 -5.16
CA GLU A 341 10.94 -22.73 -6.41
C GLU A 341 9.69 -21.89 -6.69
N HIS A 342 9.03 -21.34 -5.68
CA HIS A 342 7.83 -20.51 -5.86
C HIS A 342 8.14 -19.01 -6.00
N THR A 343 9.36 -18.59 -5.63
CA THR A 343 9.76 -17.18 -5.55
C THR A 343 10.68 -16.77 -6.68
N ILE A 344 11.55 -17.68 -7.14
CA ILE A 344 12.61 -17.40 -8.10
C ILE A 344 12.22 -17.96 -9.46
N LEU A 345 12.07 -17.07 -10.44
CA LEU A 345 11.68 -17.38 -11.81
C LEU A 345 12.85 -17.11 -12.75
N ILE A 346 13.44 -18.15 -13.31
CA ILE A 346 14.43 -17.98 -14.38
C ILE A 346 13.66 -17.82 -15.70
N SER A 347 13.76 -16.65 -16.33
CA SER A 347 12.97 -16.35 -17.53
C SER A 347 13.64 -15.34 -18.45
N LYS A 348 13.34 -15.38 -19.75
CA LYS A 348 13.71 -14.31 -20.69
C LYS A 348 12.69 -13.15 -20.56
N PRO A 349 13.05 -11.90 -20.95
CA PRO A 349 12.14 -10.76 -20.84
C PRO A 349 10.77 -10.99 -21.48
N ILE A 350 10.74 -11.59 -22.67
CA ILE A 350 9.49 -11.82 -23.43
C ILE A 350 8.59 -12.88 -22.79
N ASP A 351 9.17 -13.83 -22.06
CA ASP A 351 8.45 -14.94 -21.43
C ASP A 351 8.12 -14.64 -19.96
N ALA A 352 8.73 -13.62 -19.36
CA ALA A 352 8.65 -13.31 -17.93
C ALA A 352 7.21 -13.10 -17.46
N LEU A 353 6.41 -12.34 -18.21
CA LEU A 353 5.02 -12.09 -17.84
C LEU A 353 4.17 -13.37 -17.88
N GLN A 354 4.31 -14.16 -18.95
CA GLN A 354 3.59 -15.43 -19.08
C GLN A 354 4.00 -16.40 -17.97
N ASN A 355 5.28 -16.45 -17.63
CA ASN A 355 5.79 -17.27 -16.53
C ASN A 355 5.24 -16.81 -15.18
N ILE A 356 5.20 -15.50 -14.89
CA ILE A 356 4.57 -15.00 -13.66
C ILE A 356 3.09 -15.43 -13.60
N ARG A 357 2.35 -15.30 -14.71
CA ARG A 357 0.93 -15.69 -14.79
C ARG A 357 0.70 -17.20 -14.61
N SER A 358 1.64 -18.04 -15.07
CA SER A 358 1.51 -19.50 -14.96
C SER A 358 1.90 -20.06 -13.59
N HIS A 359 2.48 -19.24 -12.70
CA HIS A 359 2.86 -19.70 -11.37
C HIS A 359 1.66 -19.82 -10.43
N SER A 360 1.46 -21.04 -9.92
CA SER A 360 0.27 -21.52 -9.22
C SER A 360 -0.11 -20.75 -7.97
N TRP A 361 0.83 -20.09 -7.29
CA TRP A 361 0.55 -19.38 -6.04
C TRP A 361 -0.17 -18.03 -6.27
N LEU A 362 0.07 -17.36 -7.41
CA LEU A 362 -0.68 -16.18 -7.83
C LEU A 362 -2.09 -16.56 -8.26
N VAL A 363 -2.21 -17.64 -9.02
CA VAL A 363 -3.49 -18.15 -9.57
C VAL A 363 -4.39 -18.73 -8.47
N SER A 364 -3.83 -19.45 -7.50
CA SER A 364 -4.59 -20.11 -6.42
C SER A 364 -5.24 -19.13 -5.42
N ARG A 365 -4.88 -17.84 -5.46
CA ARG A 365 -5.39 -16.82 -4.53
C ARG A 365 -6.40 -15.86 -5.16
N ASN A 366 -6.95 -16.18 -6.35
CA ASN A 366 -7.86 -15.32 -7.11
C ASN A 366 -7.29 -13.91 -7.39
N TRP A 367 -5.97 -13.80 -7.59
CA TRP A 367 -5.35 -12.53 -7.93
C TRP A 367 -5.45 -12.28 -9.44
N SER A 368 -5.92 -11.09 -9.82
CA SER A 368 -5.95 -10.63 -11.20
C SER A 368 -4.66 -9.83 -11.47
N LEU A 369 -3.82 -10.34 -12.36
CA LEU A 369 -2.66 -9.63 -12.96
C LEU A 369 -3.10 -8.87 -14.22
N ASP A 370 -4.28 -8.25 -14.16
CA ASP A 370 -4.87 -7.56 -15.30
C ASP A 370 -4.49 -6.07 -15.25
N GLY A 371 -3.34 -5.79 -15.84
CA GLY A 371 -3.02 -4.51 -16.47
C GLY A 371 -2.60 -4.82 -17.91
N ALA A 372 -2.86 -3.90 -18.82
CA ALA A 372 -2.80 -4.07 -20.27
C ALA A 372 -1.59 -4.87 -20.83
N ILE A 373 -1.84 -5.55 -21.96
CA ILE A 373 -0.84 -6.14 -22.87
C ILE A 373 -0.60 -5.18 -24.02
#